data_AF-A0A2S9I3H9-F1
#
_entry.id   AF-A0A2S9I3H9-F1
#
_cell.length_a   1.000
_cell.length_b   1.000
_cell.length_c   1.000
_cell.angle_alpha   90.00
_cell.angle_beta   90.00
_cell.angle_gamma   90.00
#
_symmetry.space_group_name_H-M   'P 1'
#
loop_
_entity.id
_entity.type
_entity.pdbx_description
1 polymer ?
#
loop_
_entity_poly.entity_id
_entity_poly.type
_entity_poly.pdbx_seq_one_letter_code
_entity_poly.pdbx_strand_id
1 'polypeptide(L)'
;QNPKARGFDQSFALLDGFDLHFKDQPKNYPRNTQYTENGQKVTLPDNYYSTDFFTQKAFEYLDKNKAQKPFFAYLAYTAPHWPIQAPAHYRDLYKGKYNQGYDAIRKQRFERQKKLGLIPTNAEYPTESGNQALGTKSWNELTPQERKYEARKMEVYAGMVTQLDDRVGDVIQYLKKHHLYDNTLIVFMSDNGAEGGDHNFPMGDA
;
A
#
# COMPACT_ATOMS: atom_id res chain seq x y z
N GLN A 1 4.83 -17.01 -10.41
CA GLN A 1 5.95 -17.97 -10.28
C GLN A 1 6.54 -17.83 -8.88
N ASN A 2 7.06 -18.90 -8.27
CA ASN A 2 7.46 -18.88 -6.86
C ASN A 2 8.86 -18.25 -6.62
N PRO A 3 9.06 -17.34 -5.65
CA PRO A 3 10.38 -16.79 -5.33
C PRO A 3 11.41 -17.85 -4.94
N LYS A 4 10.99 -18.96 -4.31
CA LYS A 4 11.90 -20.06 -3.97
C LYS A 4 12.60 -20.65 -5.20
N ALA A 5 11.90 -20.72 -6.34
CA ALA A 5 12.46 -21.17 -7.61
C ALA A 5 13.35 -20.11 -8.29
N ARG A 6 13.45 -18.90 -7.72
CA ARG A 6 14.25 -17.77 -8.22
C ARG A 6 15.44 -17.44 -7.31
N GLY A 7 15.83 -18.36 -6.42
CA GLY A 7 17.05 -18.26 -5.63
C GLY A 7 16.88 -17.61 -4.24
N PHE A 8 15.66 -17.31 -3.81
CA PHE A 8 15.43 -16.84 -2.44
C PHE A 8 15.61 -17.97 -1.43
N ASP A 9 16.43 -17.73 -0.40
CA ASP A 9 16.65 -18.68 0.70
C ASP A 9 15.36 -18.90 1.50
N GLN A 10 14.69 -17.80 1.84
CA GLN A 10 13.38 -17.75 2.51
C GLN A 10 12.42 -16.85 1.73
N SER A 11 11.14 -17.22 1.65
CA SER A 11 10.13 -16.40 0.98
C SER A 11 8.72 -16.69 1.48
N PHE A 12 7.95 -15.65 1.76
CA PHE A 12 6.50 -15.69 1.85
C PHE A 12 5.93 -14.85 0.71
N ALA A 13 5.02 -15.41 -0.09
CA ALA A 13 4.55 -14.76 -1.31
C ALA A 13 3.09 -15.04 -1.61
N LEU A 14 2.35 -13.99 -1.95
CA LEU A 14 1.13 -14.05 -2.74
C LEU A 14 1.52 -14.31 -4.21
N LEU A 15 0.93 -15.32 -4.85
CA LEU A 15 1.22 -15.65 -6.25
C LEU A 15 0.31 -14.93 -7.26
N ASP A 16 -0.84 -14.45 -6.80
CA ASP A 16 -1.80 -13.67 -7.57
C ASP A 16 -1.44 -12.17 -7.58
N GLY A 17 -2.08 -11.40 -8.47
CA GLY A 17 -1.77 -9.96 -8.62
C GLY A 17 -2.27 -9.08 -7.48
N PHE A 18 -3.26 -9.54 -6.71
CA PHE A 18 -3.83 -8.81 -5.57
C PHE A 18 -4.58 -9.78 -4.65
N ASP A 19 -4.92 -9.31 -3.45
CA ASP A 19 -5.80 -10.00 -2.52
C ASP A 19 -6.41 -9.03 -1.50
N LEU A 20 -7.39 -9.48 -0.72
CA LEU A 20 -7.85 -8.78 0.48
C LEU A 20 -6.69 -8.58 1.47
N HIS A 21 -6.60 -7.38 2.04
CA HIS A 21 -5.59 -7.06 3.04
C HIS A 21 -5.90 -7.70 4.38
N PHE A 22 -7.17 -7.87 4.74
CA PHE A 22 -7.61 -8.67 5.89
C PHE A 22 -7.80 -10.15 5.53
N LYS A 23 -7.80 -11.04 6.53
CA LYS A 23 -8.20 -12.44 6.31
C LYS A 23 -9.68 -12.55 5.96
N ASP A 24 -10.51 -11.81 6.69
CA ASP A 24 -11.96 -11.85 6.57
C ASP A 24 -12.39 -11.40 5.17
N GLN A 25 -13.30 -12.18 4.59
CA GLN A 25 -13.84 -11.94 3.26
C GLN A 25 -15.31 -11.53 3.34
N PRO A 26 -15.77 -10.59 2.49
CA PRO A 26 -17.19 -10.35 2.31
C PRO A 26 -17.91 -11.65 1.88
N LYS A 27 -19.16 -11.87 2.34
CA LYS A 27 -19.93 -13.10 2.05
C LYS A 27 -20.01 -13.47 0.56
N ASN A 28 -19.98 -12.47 -0.32
CA ASN A 28 -20.11 -12.65 -1.77
C ASN A 28 -18.77 -12.58 -2.52
N TYR A 29 -17.64 -12.67 -1.80
CA TYR A 29 -16.31 -12.65 -2.40
C TYR A 29 -15.58 -13.99 -2.16
N PRO A 30 -15.52 -14.88 -3.17
CA PRO A 30 -14.78 -16.13 -3.03
C PRO A 30 -13.27 -15.86 -3.14
N ARG A 31 -12.58 -15.78 -2.00
CA ARG A 31 -11.12 -15.65 -1.98
C ARG A 31 -10.47 -16.95 -2.46
N ASN A 32 -9.79 -16.90 -3.61
CA ASN A 32 -9.10 -18.05 -4.21
C ASN A 32 -7.60 -17.79 -4.44
N THR A 33 -7.05 -16.83 -3.72
CA THR A 33 -5.63 -16.45 -3.80
C THR A 33 -4.73 -17.51 -3.16
N GLN A 34 -3.51 -17.59 -3.67
CA GLN A 34 -2.53 -18.59 -3.28
C GLN A 34 -1.34 -17.92 -2.60
N TYR A 35 -1.18 -18.21 -1.31
CA TYR A 35 0.04 -17.90 -0.58
C TYR A 35 0.95 -19.10 -0.54
N THR A 36 2.24 -18.82 -0.60
CA THR A 36 3.28 -19.83 -0.42
C THR A 36 4.33 -19.37 0.56
N GLU A 37 4.84 -20.31 1.35
CA GLU A 37 6.06 -20.15 2.16
C GLU A 37 7.09 -21.15 1.65
N ASN A 38 8.25 -20.66 1.20
CA ASN A 38 9.35 -21.46 0.65
C ASN A 38 8.91 -22.46 -0.44
N GLY A 39 8.00 -22.04 -1.32
CA GLY A 39 7.48 -22.90 -2.40
C GLY A 39 6.27 -23.74 -2.03
N GLN A 40 5.90 -23.83 -0.76
CA GLN A 40 4.79 -24.66 -0.29
C GLN A 40 3.55 -23.82 -0.02
N LYS A 41 2.37 -24.31 -0.41
CA LYS A 41 1.10 -23.60 -0.16
C LYS A 41 0.86 -23.48 1.35
N VAL A 42 0.43 -22.31 1.79
CA VAL A 42 0.11 -22.01 3.20
C VAL A 42 -1.22 -21.29 3.34
N THR A 43 -1.75 -21.29 4.55
CA THR A 43 -2.94 -20.52 4.93
C THR A 43 -2.54 -19.28 5.74
N LEU A 44 -3.41 -18.26 5.71
CA LEU A 44 -3.21 -17.03 6.45
C LEU A 44 -3.64 -17.19 7.93
N PRO A 45 -2.96 -16.54 8.88
CA PRO A 45 -3.39 -16.54 10.29
C PRO A 45 -4.67 -15.73 10.50
N ASP A 46 -5.39 -15.97 11.59
CA ASP A 46 -6.69 -15.33 11.87
C ASP A 46 -6.61 -13.80 11.98
N ASN A 47 -5.53 -13.28 12.55
CA ASN A 47 -5.27 -11.85 12.69
C ASN A 47 -4.49 -11.24 11.51
N TYR A 48 -4.57 -11.83 10.32
CA TYR A 48 -3.81 -11.37 9.16
C TYR A 48 -4.24 -9.96 8.72
N TYR A 49 -3.26 -9.07 8.69
CA TYR A 49 -3.25 -7.89 7.83
C TYR A 49 -1.97 -7.92 6.99
N SER A 50 -2.11 -7.82 5.67
CA SER A 50 -1.01 -8.01 4.70
C SER A 50 0.30 -7.27 5.02
N THR A 51 0.25 -5.95 5.25
CA THR A 51 1.44 -5.13 5.52
C THR A 51 2.14 -5.55 6.80
N ASP A 52 1.38 -5.87 7.84
CA ASP A 52 1.93 -6.32 9.12
C ASP A 52 2.57 -7.70 8.97
N PHE A 53 1.88 -8.62 8.30
CA PHE A 53 2.34 -10.00 8.15
C PHE A 53 3.57 -10.12 7.26
N PHE A 54 3.65 -9.37 6.15
CA PHE A 54 4.86 -9.32 5.32
C PHE A 54 6.07 -8.79 6.11
N THR A 55 5.86 -7.76 6.94
CA THR A 55 6.91 -7.19 7.80
C THR A 55 7.37 -8.20 8.85
N GLN A 56 6.42 -8.87 9.51
CA GLN A 56 6.71 -9.94 10.48
C GLN A 56 7.54 -11.07 9.83
N LYS A 57 7.15 -11.53 8.64
CA LYS A 57 7.90 -12.57 7.91
C LYS A 57 9.31 -12.14 7.56
N ALA A 58 9.51 -10.88 7.18
CA ALA A 58 10.85 -10.35 6.94
C ALA A 58 11.74 -10.45 8.20
N PHE A 59 11.22 -10.08 9.38
CA PHE A 59 11.95 -10.21 10.65
C PHE A 59 12.24 -11.66 11.01
N GLU A 60 11.24 -12.55 10.88
CA GLU A 60 11.43 -13.99 11.11
C GLU A 60 12.53 -14.59 10.22
N TYR A 61 12.70 -14.09 9.00
CA TYR A 61 13.72 -14.57 8.08
C TYR A 61 15.09 -13.95 8.34
N LEU A 62 15.15 -12.65 8.67
CA LEU A 62 16.39 -11.98 9.07
C LEU A 62 16.97 -12.58 10.36
N ASP A 63 16.13 -12.88 11.35
CA ASP A 63 16.56 -13.52 12.60
C ASP A 63 17.12 -14.94 12.40
N LYS A 64 16.67 -15.64 11.35
CA LYS A 64 17.20 -16.96 10.96
C LYS A 64 18.56 -16.87 10.27
N ASN A 65 18.98 -15.69 9.79
CA ASN A 65 20.29 -15.50 9.17
C ASN A 65 21.41 -15.43 10.23
N LYS A 66 21.69 -16.55 10.89
CA LYS A 66 22.68 -16.69 11.97
C LYS A 66 24.14 -16.60 11.52
N ALA A 67 24.40 -16.67 10.21
CA ALA A 67 25.75 -16.81 9.66
C ALA A 67 26.49 -15.48 9.45
N GLN A 68 25.91 -14.34 9.84
CA GLN A 68 26.43 -12.99 9.57
C GLN A 68 26.81 -12.74 8.09
N LYS A 69 26.17 -13.47 7.17
CA LYS A 69 26.32 -13.22 5.73
C LYS A 69 25.51 -11.97 5.37
N PRO A 70 25.96 -11.17 4.38
CA PRO A 70 25.13 -10.10 3.84
C PRO A 70 23.80 -10.68 3.35
N PHE A 71 22.73 -9.90 3.44
CA PHE A 71 21.40 -10.30 3.02
C PHE A 71 20.95 -9.48 1.81
N PHE A 72 20.07 -10.08 1.03
CA PHE A 72 19.19 -9.38 0.10
C PHE A 72 17.76 -9.59 0.59
N ALA A 73 17.11 -8.50 1.04
CA ALA A 73 15.74 -8.52 1.52
C ALA A 73 14.85 -7.76 0.53
N TYR A 74 13.79 -8.43 0.05
CA TYR A 74 12.82 -7.84 -0.87
C TYR A 74 11.43 -7.85 -0.24
N LEU A 75 10.99 -6.69 0.25
CA LEU A 75 9.69 -6.49 0.88
C LEU A 75 8.74 -5.83 -0.13
N ALA A 76 8.10 -6.66 -0.95
CA ALA A 76 7.10 -6.23 -1.92
C ALA A 76 5.71 -6.19 -1.27
N TYR A 77 5.39 -5.06 -0.63
CA TYR A 77 4.07 -4.84 -0.06
C TYR A 77 2.98 -4.82 -1.14
N THR A 78 1.78 -5.30 -0.80
CA THR A 78 0.60 -5.16 -1.65
C THR A 78 -0.17 -3.86 -1.38
N ALA A 79 0.05 -3.22 -0.23
CA ALA A 79 -0.52 -1.89 0.03
C ALA A 79 0.21 -0.82 -0.80
N PRO A 80 -0.48 0.23 -1.29
CA PRO A 80 -1.90 0.55 -1.07
C PRO A 80 -2.80 0.13 -2.24
N HIS A 81 -2.53 -1.00 -2.90
CA HIS A 81 -3.34 -1.50 -4.01
C HIS A 81 -4.78 -1.82 -3.55
N TRP A 82 -5.72 -1.90 -4.48
CA TRP A 82 -7.08 -2.34 -4.18
C TRP A 82 -7.11 -3.85 -3.86
N PRO A 83 -8.08 -4.32 -3.08
CA PRO A 83 -9.20 -3.59 -2.47
C PRO A 83 -8.78 -2.65 -1.33
N ILE A 84 -9.32 -1.42 -1.31
CA ILE A 84 -8.93 -0.39 -0.34
C ILE A 84 -9.45 -0.74 1.07
N GLN A 85 -8.54 -1.18 1.93
CA GLN A 85 -8.81 -1.72 3.27
C GLN A 85 -7.69 -1.31 4.23
N ALA A 86 -8.05 -0.69 5.35
CA ALA A 86 -7.10 -0.35 6.42
C ALA A 86 -7.75 -0.55 7.79
N PRO A 87 -6.97 -0.87 8.85
CA PRO A 87 -7.47 -0.90 10.21
C PRO A 87 -8.10 0.45 10.61
N ALA A 88 -9.18 0.39 11.39
CA ALA A 88 -9.97 1.57 11.78
C ALA A 88 -9.10 2.72 12.32
N HIS A 89 -8.16 2.41 13.22
CA HIS A 89 -7.29 3.41 13.82
C HIS A 89 -6.36 4.12 12.83
N TYR A 90 -6.03 3.54 11.67
CA TYR A 90 -5.27 4.21 10.61
C TYR A 90 -6.17 5.05 9.71
N ARG A 91 -7.29 4.50 9.22
CA ARG A 91 -8.20 5.23 8.32
C ARG A 91 -8.87 6.43 9.00
N ASP A 92 -9.15 6.34 10.29
CA ASP A 92 -9.86 7.39 11.02
C ASP A 92 -8.96 8.60 11.38
N LEU A 93 -7.63 8.48 11.25
CA LEU A 93 -6.70 9.62 11.29
C LEU A 93 -6.97 10.67 10.20
N TYR A 94 -7.69 10.26 9.16
CA TYR A 94 -7.97 11.08 7.98
C TYR A 94 -9.40 11.58 7.90
N LYS A 95 -10.26 11.25 8.87
CA LYS A 95 -11.68 11.61 8.86
C LYS A 95 -11.89 13.10 8.55
N GLY A 96 -12.59 13.36 7.45
CA GLY A 96 -12.92 14.70 6.95
C GLY A 96 -11.80 15.43 6.20
N LYS A 97 -10.56 14.93 6.20
CA LYS A 97 -9.42 15.60 5.52
C LYS A 97 -9.60 15.69 4.00
N TYR A 98 -10.37 14.78 3.41
CA TYR A 98 -10.58 14.69 1.97
C TYR A 98 -11.93 15.26 1.50
N ASN A 99 -12.71 15.90 2.38
CA ASN A 99 -14.02 16.50 2.04
C ASN A 99 -13.94 17.63 1.00
N GLN A 100 -12.77 18.23 0.82
CA GLN A 100 -12.53 19.25 -0.22
C GLN A 100 -12.44 18.67 -1.64
N GLY A 101 -12.32 17.35 -1.79
CA GLY A 101 -12.35 16.67 -3.08
C GLY A 101 -11.00 16.49 -3.77
N TYR A 102 -10.94 15.52 -4.69
CA TYR A 102 -9.71 15.17 -5.42
C TYR A 102 -9.20 16.30 -6.32
N ASP A 103 -10.08 17.18 -6.84
CA ASP A 103 -9.67 18.31 -7.69
C ASP A 103 -8.89 19.35 -6.87
N ALA A 104 -9.38 19.68 -5.68
CA ALA A 104 -8.70 20.57 -4.76
C ALA A 104 -7.38 19.97 -4.23
N ILE A 105 -7.40 18.68 -3.89
CA ILE A 105 -6.20 17.94 -3.45
C ILE A 105 -5.13 17.92 -4.54
N ARG A 106 -5.49 17.67 -5.80
CA ARG A 106 -4.55 17.67 -6.93
C ARG A 106 -3.84 19.02 -7.06
N LYS A 107 -4.59 20.12 -6.99
CA LYS A 107 -4.03 21.47 -7.00
C LYS A 107 -3.08 21.72 -5.83
N GLN A 108 -3.46 21.32 -4.62
CA GLN A 108 -2.62 21.45 -3.43
C GLN A 108 -1.32 20.64 -3.55
N ARG A 109 -1.38 19.41 -4.10
CA ARG A 109 -0.18 18.57 -4.32
C ARG A 109 0.75 19.17 -5.36
N PHE A 110 0.22 19.69 -6.46
CA PHE A 110 1.02 20.38 -7.49
C PHE A 110 1.80 21.57 -6.89
N GLU A 111 1.11 22.45 -6.16
CA GLU A 111 1.77 23.59 -5.51
C GLU A 111 2.77 23.16 -4.44
N ARG A 112 2.50 22.08 -3.71
CA ARG A 112 3.44 21.53 -2.73
C ARG A 112 4.69 20.95 -3.39
N GLN A 113 4.56 20.25 -4.51
CA GLN A 113 5.69 19.72 -5.28
C GLN A 113 6.61 20.85 -5.76
N LYS A 114 6.04 21.98 -6.23
CA LYS A 114 6.81 23.19 -6.57
C LYS A 114 7.57 23.74 -5.37
N LYS A 115 6.88 23.89 -4.22
CA LYS A 115 7.48 24.39 -2.97
C LYS A 115 8.59 23.47 -2.42
N LEU A 116 8.54 22.18 -2.72
CA LEU A 116 9.56 21.20 -2.32
C LEU A 116 10.71 21.08 -3.33
N GLY A 117 10.62 21.72 -4.51
CA GLY A 117 11.61 21.58 -5.58
C GLY A 117 11.58 20.23 -6.31
N LEU A 118 10.48 19.47 -6.17
CA LEU A 118 10.31 18.18 -6.87
C LEU A 118 9.96 18.37 -8.36
N ILE A 119 9.37 19.52 -8.70
CA ILE A 119 9.08 19.93 -10.08
C ILE A 119 9.49 21.40 -10.28
N PRO A 120 9.72 21.85 -11.52
CA PRO A 120 10.12 23.24 -11.80
C PRO A 120 9.13 24.27 -11.25
N THR A 121 9.65 25.41 -10.76
CA THR A 121 8.80 26.51 -10.24
C THR A 121 7.97 27.18 -11.32
N ASN A 122 8.37 27.08 -12.58
CA ASN A 122 7.61 27.51 -13.75
C ASN A 122 6.74 26.41 -14.37
N ALA A 123 6.64 25.23 -13.73
CA ALA A 123 5.73 24.19 -14.20
C ALA A 123 4.29 24.72 -14.27
N GLU A 124 3.63 24.45 -15.39
CA GLU A 124 2.23 24.79 -15.66
C GLU A 124 1.31 23.69 -15.11
N TYR A 125 0.18 24.09 -14.53
CA TYR A 125 -0.80 23.15 -14.02
C TYR A 125 -1.49 22.43 -15.20
N PRO A 126 -1.43 21.09 -15.29
CA PRO A 126 -1.98 20.41 -16.46
C PRO A 126 -3.49 20.62 -16.60
N THR A 127 -3.92 21.07 -17.78
CA THR A 127 -5.31 21.41 -18.09
C THR A 127 -6.20 20.18 -18.21
N GLU A 128 -5.66 19.06 -18.70
CA GLU A 128 -6.34 17.77 -18.69
C GLU A 128 -6.52 17.34 -17.24
N SER A 129 -7.77 17.09 -16.84
CA SER A 129 -8.04 16.47 -15.55
C SER A 129 -7.89 14.95 -15.66
N GLY A 130 -7.40 14.30 -14.60
CA GLY A 130 -7.41 12.84 -14.53
C GLY A 130 -8.81 12.28 -14.77
N ASN A 131 -9.85 13.03 -14.38
CA ASN A 131 -11.24 12.66 -14.61
C ASN A 131 -11.61 12.66 -16.10
N GLN A 132 -11.14 13.63 -16.88
CA GLN A 132 -11.37 13.66 -18.33
C GLN A 132 -10.69 12.48 -19.03
N ALA A 133 -9.45 12.15 -18.66
CA ALA A 133 -8.73 11.01 -19.22
C ALA A 133 -9.40 9.66 -18.89
N LEU A 134 -10.06 9.57 -17.73
CA LEU A 134 -10.73 8.36 -17.24
C LEU A 134 -12.24 8.32 -17.55
N GLY A 135 -12.81 9.39 -18.11
CA GLY A 135 -14.25 9.53 -18.30
C GLY A 135 -15.06 9.59 -17.00
N THR A 136 -14.45 10.02 -15.88
CA THR A 136 -15.11 10.14 -14.58
C THR A 136 -15.64 11.57 -14.34
N LYS A 137 -16.60 11.69 -13.42
CA LYS A 137 -17.16 12.99 -12.99
C LYS A 137 -16.09 13.81 -12.27
N SER A 138 -16.17 15.13 -12.37
CA SER A 138 -15.47 16.07 -11.47
C SER A 138 -16.13 16.13 -10.09
N TRP A 139 -15.42 16.66 -9.09
CA TRP A 139 -15.90 16.65 -7.71
C TRP A 139 -17.24 17.38 -7.53
N ASN A 140 -17.45 18.45 -8.29
CA ASN A 140 -18.66 19.28 -8.21
C ASN A 140 -19.86 18.65 -8.93
N GLU A 141 -19.65 17.66 -9.79
CA GLU A 141 -20.70 16.90 -10.48
C GLU A 141 -21.19 15.71 -9.66
N LEU A 142 -20.49 15.38 -8.57
CA LEU A 142 -20.89 14.33 -7.64
C LEU A 142 -22.03 14.77 -6.72
N THR A 143 -22.99 13.86 -6.53
CA THR A 143 -24.00 13.97 -5.48
C THR A 143 -23.35 14.01 -4.08
N PRO A 144 -24.06 14.50 -3.05
CA PRO A 144 -23.53 14.47 -1.67
C PRO A 144 -23.12 13.07 -1.20
N GLN A 145 -23.84 12.02 -1.62
CA GLN A 145 -23.52 10.64 -1.27
C GLN A 145 -22.25 10.15 -1.96
N GLU A 146 -22.10 10.41 -3.27
CA GLU A 146 -20.88 10.08 -4.01
C GLU A 146 -19.66 10.78 -3.41
N ARG A 147 -19.76 12.08 -3.06
CA ARG A 147 -18.66 12.81 -2.40
C ARG A 147 -18.25 12.19 -1.07
N LYS A 148 -19.23 11.78 -0.24
CA LYS A 148 -18.94 11.12 1.04
C LYS A 148 -18.23 9.78 0.82
N TYR A 149 -18.65 9.02 -0.20
CA TYR A 149 -18.02 7.75 -0.54
C TYR A 149 -16.58 7.93 -1.04
N GLU A 150 -16.36 8.83 -2.01
CA GLU A 150 -15.03 9.12 -2.55
C GLU A 150 -14.06 9.69 -1.50
N ALA A 151 -14.54 10.59 -0.62
CA ALA A 151 -13.74 11.08 0.50
C ALA A 151 -13.33 9.93 1.42
N ARG A 152 -14.27 9.06 1.81
CA ARG A 152 -13.98 7.91 2.69
C ARG A 152 -13.01 6.92 2.03
N LYS A 153 -13.11 6.71 0.72
CA LYS A 153 -12.16 5.88 -0.05
C LYS A 153 -10.73 6.41 0.09
N MET A 154 -10.55 7.73 -0.07
CA MET A 154 -9.25 8.38 0.07
C MET A 154 -8.75 8.41 1.52
N GLU A 155 -9.63 8.50 2.52
CA GLU A 155 -9.27 8.36 3.94
C GLU A 155 -8.69 6.98 4.25
N VAL A 156 -9.33 5.92 3.73
CA VAL A 156 -8.87 4.54 3.92
C VAL A 156 -7.55 4.32 3.18
N TYR A 157 -7.44 4.78 1.93
CA TYR A 157 -6.18 4.75 1.17
C TYR A 157 -5.03 5.45 1.93
N ALA A 158 -5.27 6.64 2.49
CA ALA A 158 -4.28 7.34 3.28
C ALA A 158 -3.91 6.59 4.57
N GLY A 159 -4.88 5.90 5.18
CA GLY A 159 -4.65 4.97 6.28
C GLY A 159 -3.71 3.83 5.88
N MET A 160 -3.92 3.21 4.70
CA MET A 160 -3.03 2.15 4.18
C MET A 160 -1.60 2.65 3.99
N VAL A 161 -1.42 3.84 3.40
CA VAL A 161 -0.09 4.44 3.21
C VAL A 161 0.58 4.77 4.54
N THR A 162 -0.18 5.22 5.54
CA THR A 162 0.35 5.50 6.88
C THR A 162 0.83 4.22 7.56
N GLN A 163 0.04 3.15 7.49
CA GLN A 163 0.45 1.87 8.05
C GLN A 163 1.67 1.30 7.32
N LEU A 164 1.73 1.43 5.99
CA LEU A 164 2.91 1.06 5.21
C LEU A 164 4.16 1.82 5.71
N ASP A 165 4.06 3.13 5.90
CA ASP A 165 5.15 3.96 6.42
C ASP A 165 5.57 3.51 7.83
N ASP A 166 4.62 3.24 8.73
CA ASP A 166 4.92 2.71 10.07
C ASP A 166 5.62 1.34 10.02
N ARG A 167 5.25 0.47 9.07
CA ARG A 167 5.91 -0.83 8.89
C ARG A 167 7.30 -0.70 8.26
N VAL A 168 7.51 0.24 7.35
CA VAL A 168 8.85 0.62 6.87
C VAL A 168 9.68 1.17 8.04
N GLY A 169 9.08 2.00 8.89
CA GLY A 169 9.68 2.49 10.13
C GLY A 169 10.18 1.36 11.02
N ASP A 170 9.35 0.33 11.25
CA ASP A 170 9.75 -0.86 12.00
C ASP A 170 10.95 -1.59 11.38
N VAL A 171 11.02 -1.70 10.05
CA VAL A 171 12.18 -2.29 9.36
C VAL A 171 13.44 -1.48 9.61
N ILE A 172 13.35 -0.15 9.51
CA ILE A 172 14.47 0.75 9.81
C ILE A 172 14.92 0.58 11.27
N GLN A 173 13.98 0.50 12.21
CA GLN A 173 14.30 0.30 13.62
C GLN A 173 14.90 -1.07 13.90
N TYR A 174 14.42 -2.12 13.25
CA TYR A 174 15.03 -3.44 13.30
C TYR A 174 16.50 -3.38 12.83
N LEU A 175 16.76 -2.80 11.66
CA LEU A 175 18.12 -2.67 11.15
C LEU A 175 19.03 -1.88 12.09
N LYS A 176 18.54 -0.79 12.69
CA LYS A 176 19.31 0.02 13.66
C LYS A 176 19.60 -0.76 14.95
N LYS A 177 18.58 -1.41 15.51
CA LYS A 177 18.71 -2.23 16.74
C LYS A 177 19.72 -3.36 16.58
N HIS A 178 19.83 -3.92 15.36
CA HIS A 178 20.75 -5.00 15.05
C HIS A 178 22.09 -4.52 14.46
N HIS A 179 22.37 -3.21 14.45
CA HIS A 179 23.59 -2.61 13.90
C HIS A 179 23.84 -2.93 12.42
N LEU A 180 22.77 -3.14 11.65
CA LEU A 180 22.81 -3.42 10.22
C LEU A 180 22.54 -2.17 9.37
N TYR A 181 21.91 -1.13 9.95
CA TYR A 181 21.39 0.02 9.21
C TYR A 181 22.45 0.75 8.36
N ASP A 182 23.60 1.10 8.96
CA ASP A 182 24.62 1.91 8.29
C ASP A 182 25.31 1.16 7.13
N ASN A 183 25.23 -0.17 7.11
CA ASN A 183 25.76 -1.02 6.05
C ASN A 183 24.67 -1.67 5.20
N THR A 184 23.46 -1.06 5.15
CA THR A 184 22.36 -1.51 4.31
C THR A 184 22.03 -0.45 3.27
N LEU A 185 22.11 -0.79 1.99
CA LEU A 185 21.53 0.02 0.93
C LEU A 185 20.00 -0.19 0.94
N ILE A 186 19.25 0.88 1.16
CA ILE A 186 17.80 0.86 1.18
C ILE A 186 17.27 1.55 -0.06
N VAL A 187 16.46 0.85 -0.84
CA VAL A 187 15.75 1.38 -2.00
C VAL A 187 14.25 1.26 -1.73
N PHE A 188 13.53 2.38 -1.86
CA PHE A 188 12.08 2.42 -1.74
C PHE A 188 11.50 2.96 -3.06
N MET A 189 10.54 2.24 -3.62
CA MET A 189 9.88 2.62 -4.87
C MET A 189 8.47 2.04 -4.91
N SER A 190 7.60 2.70 -5.67
CA SER A 190 6.35 2.10 -6.17
C SER A 190 6.68 1.30 -7.43
N ASP A 191 5.85 0.32 -7.74
CA ASP A 191 6.00 -0.55 -8.92
C ASP A 191 5.44 0.07 -10.21
N ASN A 192 4.51 1.04 -10.10
CA ASN A 192 3.92 1.78 -11.22
C ASN A 192 3.35 3.16 -10.76
N GLY A 193 2.54 3.80 -11.62
CA GLY A 193 1.85 5.05 -11.28
C GLY A 193 0.66 4.84 -10.35
N ALA A 194 -0.05 5.91 -9.96
CA ALA A 194 -1.26 5.75 -9.17
C ALA A 194 -2.37 5.05 -10.00
N GLU A 195 -3.02 4.04 -9.40
CA GLU A 195 -4.13 3.31 -10.00
C GLU A 195 -5.38 4.21 -10.11
N GLY A 196 -5.82 4.47 -11.34
CA GLY A 196 -6.95 5.35 -11.64
C GLY A 196 -8.27 4.64 -11.96
N GLY A 197 -8.27 3.30 -12.04
CA GLY A 197 -9.48 2.53 -12.37
C GLY A 197 -10.52 2.57 -11.25
N ASP A 198 -11.80 2.62 -11.63
CA ASP A 198 -12.91 2.46 -10.69
C ASP A 198 -13.27 0.98 -10.55
N HIS A 199 -12.71 0.35 -9.53
CA HIS A 199 -12.95 -1.05 -9.20
C HIS A 199 -14.11 -1.10 -8.20
N ASN A 200 -15.31 -1.47 -8.65
CA ASN A 200 -16.57 -1.57 -7.88
C ASN A 200 -16.52 -2.62 -6.74
N PHE A 201 -15.57 -2.48 -5.82
CA PHE A 201 -15.37 -3.34 -4.67
C PHE A 201 -15.98 -2.69 -3.42
N PRO A 202 -16.76 -3.43 -2.61
CA PRO A 202 -17.22 -2.91 -1.34
C PRO A 202 -16.02 -2.57 -0.46
N MET A 203 -15.99 -1.35 0.08
CA MET A 203 -14.99 -0.99 1.09
C MET A 203 -15.15 -1.92 2.29
N GLY A 204 -14.06 -2.60 2.67
CA GLY A 204 -14.06 -3.48 3.83
C GLY A 204 -14.08 -2.62 5.09
N ASP A 205 -15.23 -2.56 5.76
CA ASP A 205 -15.28 -2.14 7.15
C ASP A 205 -14.92 -3.34 8.02
N ALA A 206 -13.63 -3.44 8.38
CA ALA A 206 -13.23 -4.14 9.59
C ALA A 206 -13.57 -3.27 10.80
#